data_AF-A0A2N8MBI5-F1
#
_entry.id   AF-A0A2N8MBI5-F1
#
_cell.length_a   1.000
_cell.length_b   1.000
_cell.length_c   1.000
_cell.angle_alpha   90.00
_cell.angle_beta   90.00
_cell.angle_gamma   90.00
#
_symmetry.space_group_name_H-M   'P 1'
#
loop_
_entity.id
_entity.type
_entity.pdbx_description
1 polymer ?
#
loop_
_entity_poly.entity_id
_entity_poly.type
_entity_poly.pdbx_seq_one_letter_code
_entity_poly.pdbx_strand_id
1 'polypeptide(L)'
;MDLTVVSTFRCNSRCQMCHVWKYPTAQEQEITLETLAKLPGGFDNLNVSGGEPTLRRDLAEMADILYPKARVMEFSSNGLHPER
;
A
#
# COMPACT_ATOMS: atom_id res chain seq x y z
N MET A 1 -10.40 -4.22 -14.90
CA MET A 1 -10.48 -4.93 -13.61
C MET A 1 -9.69 -4.15 -12.58
N ASP A 2 -10.25 -3.95 -11.39
CA ASP A 2 -9.63 -3.12 -10.34
C ASP A 2 -8.98 -3.99 -9.26
N LEU A 3 -7.82 -3.55 -8.76
CA LEU A 3 -7.10 -4.20 -7.68
C LEU A 3 -6.75 -3.18 -6.60
N THR A 4 -6.98 -3.52 -5.33
CA THR A 4 -6.42 -2.77 -4.20
C THR A 4 -5.45 -3.64 -3.42
N VAL A 5 -4.22 -3.17 -3.27
CA VAL A 5 -3.18 -3.79 -2.44
C VAL A 5 -3.20 -3.12 -1.08
N VAL A 6 -3.65 -3.83 -0.05
CA VAL A 6 -3.53 -3.40 1.35
C VAL A 6 -2.12 -3.76 1.83
N SER A 7 -1.22 -2.79 1.76
CA SER A 7 0.23 -3.01 1.91
C SER A 7 0.70 -3.21 3.35
N THR A 8 -0.02 -2.65 4.32
CA THR A 8 0.30 -2.67 5.77
C THR A 8 -0.93 -2.30 6.59
N PHE A 9 -1.01 -2.70 7.86
CA PHE A 9 -1.96 -2.13 8.84
C PHE A 9 -1.29 -1.18 9.84
N ARG A 10 -0.01 -0.87 9.68
CA ARG A 10 0.64 0.22 10.41
C ARG A 10 0.10 1.55 9.91
N CYS A 11 -0.31 2.42 10.81
CA CYS A 11 -0.81 3.76 10.49
C CYS A 11 -0.37 4.75 11.56
N ASN A 12 0.10 5.92 11.13
CA ASN A 12 0.45 7.05 12.00
C ASN A 12 -0.75 7.97 12.28
N SER A 13 -1.81 7.89 11.47
CA SER A 13 -3.04 8.65 11.70
C SER A 13 -3.92 8.01 12.77
N ARG A 14 -4.38 8.82 13.73
CA ARG A 14 -5.22 8.38 14.85
C ARG A 14 -6.72 8.53 14.59
N CYS A 15 -7.14 8.23 13.36
CA CYS A 15 -8.52 8.34 12.91
C CYS A 15 -9.50 7.63 13.86
N GLN A 16 -10.63 8.29 14.14
CA GLN A 16 -11.71 7.76 14.99
C GLN A 16 -12.69 6.86 14.22
N MET A 17 -12.57 6.77 12.89
CA MET A 17 -13.44 5.92 12.06
C MET A 17 -12.88 4.52 11.84
N CYS A 18 -11.56 4.37 11.63
CA CYS A 18 -10.96 3.06 11.32
C CYS A 18 -10.22 2.42 12.50
N HIS A 19 -9.62 3.23 13.40
CA HIS A 19 -8.82 2.77 14.54
C HIS A 19 -7.68 1.77 14.24
N VAL A 20 -7.27 1.60 12.99
CA VAL A 20 -6.27 0.59 12.58
C VAL A 20 -4.91 0.78 13.28
N TRP A 21 -4.55 2.01 13.65
CA TRP A 21 -3.35 2.34 14.41
C TRP A 21 -3.26 1.63 15.77
N LYS A 22 -4.38 1.15 16.33
CA LYS A 22 -4.42 0.37 17.58
C LYS A 22 -4.01 -1.10 17.38
N TYR A 23 -4.01 -1.59 16.13
CA TYR A 23 -3.78 -2.99 15.79
C TYR A 23 -2.80 -3.10 14.61
N PRO A 24 -1.54 -2.61 14.74
CA PRO A 24 -0.57 -2.68 13.66
C PRO A 24 -0.16 -4.12 13.36
N THR A 25 0.07 -4.41 12.08
CA THR A 25 0.76 -5.64 11.65
C THR A 25 2.21 -5.65 12.08
N ALA A 26 2.73 -6.84 12.39
CA ALA A 26 4.17 -7.06 12.41
C ALA A 26 4.70 -6.99 10.96
N GLN A 27 5.89 -6.41 10.74
CA GLN A 27 6.40 -6.15 9.39
C GLN A 27 6.59 -7.44 8.58
N GLU A 28 7.00 -8.51 9.26
CA GLU A 28 7.16 -9.86 8.73
C GLU A 28 5.86 -10.53 8.29
N GLN A 29 4.70 -10.00 8.68
CA GLN A 29 3.37 -10.48 8.27
C GLN A 29 2.79 -9.66 7.10
N GLU A 30 3.45 -8.58 6.69
CA GLU A 30 2.98 -7.73 5.59
C GLU A 30 3.23 -8.39 4.23
N ILE A 31 2.44 -8.01 3.22
CA ILE A 31 2.58 -8.56 1.88
C ILE A 31 3.98 -8.28 1.31
N THR A 32 4.64 -9.33 0.79
CA THR A 32 6.02 -9.23 0.30
C THR A 32 6.07 -8.78 -1.16
N LEU A 33 7.17 -8.13 -1.54
CA LEU A 33 7.44 -7.78 -2.95
C LEU A 33 7.42 -9.01 -3.85
N GLU A 34 7.94 -10.15 -3.37
CA GLU A 34 7.93 -11.42 -4.11
C GLU A 34 6.50 -11.90 -4.39
N THR A 35 5.59 -11.73 -3.44
CA THR A 35 4.17 -12.08 -3.62
C THR A 35 3.52 -11.15 -4.64
N LEU A 36 3.79 -9.85 -4.57
CA LEU A 36 3.26 -8.86 -5.51
C LEU A 36 3.78 -9.07 -6.94
N ALA A 37 5.03 -9.51 -7.09
CA ALA A 37 5.61 -9.81 -8.39
C ALA A 37 4.84 -10.91 -9.15
N LYS A 38 4.21 -11.85 -8.42
CA LYS A 38 3.44 -12.97 -8.96
C LYS A 38 2.05 -12.55 -9.48
N LEU A 39 1.59 -11.33 -9.20
CA LEU A 39 0.30 -10.84 -9.71
C LEU A 39 0.30 -10.81 -11.25
N PRO A 40 -0.83 -11.12 -11.91
CA PRO A 40 -0.93 -10.93 -13.36
C PRO A 40 -0.88 -9.44 -13.72
N GLY A 41 -0.75 -9.13 -15.02
CA GLY A 41 -0.96 -7.77 -15.53
C GLY A 41 -2.39 -7.56 -16.03
N GLY A 42 -2.66 -6.36 -16.55
CA GLY A 42 -3.94 -6.04 -17.21
C GLY A 42 -4.99 -5.45 -16.28
N PHE A 43 -4.58 -4.91 -15.13
CA PHE A 43 -5.49 -4.15 -14.26
C PHE A 43 -5.80 -2.78 -14.89
N ASP A 44 -7.04 -2.32 -14.77
CA ASP A 44 -7.41 -0.97 -15.19
C ASP A 44 -6.96 0.05 -14.15
N ASN A 45 -7.32 -0.18 -12.90
CA ASN A 45 -6.92 0.64 -11.77
C ASN A 45 -6.27 -0.24 -10.69
N LEU A 46 -5.12 0.18 -10.21
CA LEU A 46 -4.42 -0.45 -9.11
C LEU A 46 -4.14 0.58 -8.02
N ASN A 47 -4.79 0.40 -6.88
CA ASN A 47 -4.60 1.25 -5.71
C ASN A 47 -3.71 0.56 -4.69
N VAL A 48 -2.66 1.24 -4.24
CA VAL A 48 -1.90 0.82 -3.05
C VAL A 48 -2.42 1.61 -1.85
N SER A 49 -2.97 0.88 -0.90
CA SER A 49 -3.60 1.38 0.32
C SER A 49 -3.09 0.60 1.55
N GLY A 50 -3.76 0.72 2.68
CA GLY A 50 -3.37 0.09 3.94
C GLY A 50 -3.89 0.84 5.16
N GLY A 51 -3.09 0.82 6.22
CA GLY A 51 -3.03 1.86 7.22
C GLY A 51 -2.47 3.13 6.60
N GLU A 52 -1.15 3.27 6.59
CA GLU A 52 -0.47 4.33 5.83
C GLU A 52 0.67 3.74 4.98
N PRO A 53 0.50 3.65 3.65
CA PRO A 53 1.49 3.04 2.76
C PRO A 53 2.88 3.69 2.85
N THR A 54 2.95 5.01 3.07
CA THR A 54 4.23 5.75 3.16
C THR A 54 5.09 5.37 4.38
N LEU A 55 4.56 4.53 5.30
CA LEU A 55 5.34 3.94 6.39
C LEU A 55 6.15 2.71 5.99
N ARG A 56 5.97 2.20 4.76
CA ARG A 56 6.80 1.13 4.18
C ARG A 56 8.04 1.73 3.52
N ARG A 57 9.22 1.20 3.88
CA ARG A 57 10.49 1.65 3.30
C ARG A 57 10.66 1.19 1.85
N ASP A 58 9.99 0.10 1.50
CA ASP A 58 10.01 -0.55 0.19
C ASP A 58 8.83 -0.15 -0.70
N LEU A 59 8.18 0.99 -0.41
CA LEU A 59 7.04 1.47 -1.20
C LEU A 59 7.44 1.79 -2.65
N ALA A 60 8.65 2.31 -2.87
CA ALA A 60 9.16 2.60 -4.21
C ALA A 60 9.37 1.31 -5.03
N GLU A 61 10.01 0.29 -4.45
CA GLU A 61 10.17 -1.01 -5.13
C GLU A 61 8.81 -1.68 -5.39
N MET A 62 7.85 -1.51 -4.47
CA MET A 62 6.48 -1.95 -4.68
C MET A 62 5.83 -1.23 -5.89
N ALA A 63 6.06 0.06 -6.04
CA ALA A 63 5.60 0.83 -7.20
C ALA A 63 6.19 0.31 -8.50
N ASP A 64 7.50 0.06 -8.54
CA ASP A 64 8.19 -0.46 -9.73
C ASP A 64 7.63 -1.83 -10.17
N ILE A 65 7.23 -2.68 -9.22
CA ILE A 65 6.63 -3.99 -9.51
C ILE A 65 5.18 -3.86 -10.01
N LEU A 66 4.40 -2.95 -9.43
CA LEU A 66 2.96 -2.88 -9.66
C LEU A 66 2.58 -1.96 -10.82
N TYR A 67 3.33 -0.88 -11.04
CA TYR A 67 3.05 0.11 -12.09
C TYR A 67 2.92 -0.52 -13.49
N PRO A 68 3.80 -1.44 -13.93
CA PRO A 68 3.67 -2.07 -15.24
C PRO A 68 2.47 -3.02 -15.37
N LYS A 69 1.83 -3.40 -14.25
CA LYS A 69 0.70 -4.35 -14.21
C LYS A 69 -0.65 -3.67 -14.38
N ALA A 70 -0.71 -2.33 -14.35
CA ALA A 70 -1.93 -1.55 -14.36
C ALA A 70 -1.92 -0.41 -15.38
N ARG A 71 -3.11 0.00 -15.87
CA ARG A 71 -3.27 1.18 -16.73
C ARG A 71 -3.17 2.48 -15.92
N VAL A 72 -3.73 2.50 -14.72
CA VAL A 72 -3.62 3.59 -13.74
C VAL A 72 -3.18 3.00 -12.41
N MET A 73 -2.18 3.62 -11.81
CA MET A 73 -1.75 3.30 -10.45
C MET A 73 -1.94 4.52 -9.55
N GLU A 74 -2.50 4.28 -8.37
CA GLU A 74 -2.78 5.31 -7.38
C GLU A 74 -2.33 4.88 -5.98
N PHE A 75 -2.07 5.86 -5.12
CA PHE A 75 -1.72 5.66 -3.72
C PHE A 75 -2.72 6.38 -2.83
N SER A 76 -3.34 5.63 -1.92
CA SER A 76 -4.20 6.19 -0.87
C SER A 76 -3.37 6.49 0.37
N SER A 77 -3.04 7.76 0.57
CA SER A 77 -2.27 8.24 1.74
C SER A 77 -3.07 9.26 2.56
N ASN A 78 -2.80 9.31 3.85
CA ASN A 78 -3.32 10.33 4.76
C ASN A 78 -2.66 11.71 4.61
N GLY A 79 -1.55 11.81 3.87
CA GLY A 79 -0.90 13.08 3.56
C GLY A 79 -0.23 13.80 4.74
N LEU A 80 -0.03 13.14 5.89
CA LEU A 80 0.54 13.77 7.09
C LEU A 80 2.05 14.08 7.02
N HIS A 81 2.74 13.67 5.96
CA HIS A 81 4.18 13.87 5.78
C HIS A 81 4.51 14.67 4.50
N PRO A 82 4.13 15.95 4.40
CA PRO A 82 4.44 16.78 3.23
C PRO A 82 5.92 17.21 3.14
N GLU A 83 6.65 17.20 4.26
CA GLU A 83 8.04 17.68 4.38
C GLU A 83 9.09 16.56 4.19
N ARG A 84 8.65 15.34 3.86
CA ARG A 84 9.55 14.19 3.63
C ARG A 84 9.92 14.06 2.16
#